data_AF-A0A2V8C9M3-F1
#
_entry.id   AF-A0A2V8C9M3-F1
#
_cell.length_a   1.000
_cell.length_b   1.000
_cell.length_c   1.000
_cell.angle_alpha   90.00
_cell.angle_beta   90.00
_cell.angle_gamma   90.00
#
_symmetry.space_group_name_H-M   'P 1'
#
loop_
_entity.id
_entity.type
_entity.pdbx_description
1 polymer ?
#
loop_
_entity_poly.entity_id
_entity_poly.type
_entity_poly.pdbx_seq_one_letter_code
_entity_poly.pdbx_strand_id
1 'polypeptide(L)' 'MFKLITTMRRGSATSLAAAWARYPTVDAARLGTATLLRDDRILRVMIVRNEIPPAFVEWAER' A
#
# COMPACT_ATOMS: atom_id res chain seq x y z
N MET A 1 -13.29 -2.08 -2.47
CA MET A 1 -12.15 -2.72 -1.77
C MET A 1 -10.85 -2.28 -2.41
N PHE A 2 -9.80 -2.06 -1.63
CA PHE A 2 -8.54 -1.46 -2.03
C PHE A 2 -7.37 -2.37 -1.67
N LYS A 3 -6.26 -2.22 -2.39
CA LYS A 3 -4.98 -2.90 -2.12
C LYS A 3 -3.85 -1.89 -2.19
N LEU A 4 -2.76 -2.22 -1.51
CA LEU A 4 -1.56 -1.39 -1.46
C LEU A 4 -0.46 -2.03 -2.31
N ILE A 5 0.22 -1.23 -3.11
CA ILE A 5 1.38 -1.66 -3.89
C ILE A 5 2.57 -0.84 -3.41
N THR A 6 3.50 -1.51 -2.74
CA THR A 6 4.71 -0.89 -2.19
C THR A 6 5.81 -0.82 -3.25
N THR A 7 6.45 0.35 -3.38
CA THR A 7 7.74 0.48 -4.06
C THR A 7 8.85 0.43 -3.01
N MET A 8 9.73 -0.56 -3.10
CA MET A 8 10.80 -0.80 -2.14
C MET A 8 12.13 -0.23 -2.63
N ARG A 9 12.97 0.25 -1.71
CA ARG A 9 14.37 0.59 -1.94
C ARG A 9 15.23 -0.66 -2.07
N ARG A 10 15.01 -1.65 -1.21
CA ARG A 10 15.64 -2.98 -1.20
C ARG A 10 14.73 -4.00 -0.50
N GLY A 11 14.83 -5.27 -0.89
CA GLY A 11 14.10 -6.37 -0.26
C GLY A 11 12.63 -6.44 -0.67
N SER A 12 11.80 -7.06 0.16
CA SER A 12 10.37 -7.28 -0.08
C SER A 12 9.52 -6.84 1.11
N ALA A 13 8.30 -6.38 0.83
CA ALA A 13 7.27 -6.11 1.83
C ALA A 13 6.48 -7.38 2.24
N THR A 14 6.86 -8.57 1.76
CA THR A 14 6.15 -9.83 2.06
C THR A 14 5.98 -10.10 3.55
N SER A 15 6.91 -9.65 4.39
CA SER A 15 6.85 -9.81 5.85
C SER A 15 5.91 -8.82 6.54
N LEU A 16 5.34 -7.85 5.81
CA LEU A 16 4.47 -6.81 6.35
C LEU A 16 3.01 -7.18 6.10
N ALA A 17 2.24 -7.45 7.17
CA ALA A 17 0.83 -7.82 7.06
C ALA A 17 0.00 -6.77 6.29
N ALA A 18 0.33 -5.49 6.46
CA ALA A 18 -0.33 -4.38 5.77
C ALA A 18 -0.17 -4.40 4.24
N ALA A 19 0.86 -5.07 3.71
CA ALA A 19 1.08 -5.22 2.26
C ALA A 19 0.15 -6.29 1.63
N TRP A 20 -0.32 -7.25 2.43
CA TRP A 20 -1.24 -8.32 2.00
C TRP A 20 -2.71 -8.01 2.25
N ALA A 21 -2.99 -7.08 3.16
CA ALA A 21 -4.33 -6.72 3.58
C ALA A 21 -5.18 -6.17 2.42
N ARG A 22 -6.49 -6.43 2.51
CA ARG A 22 -7.51 -5.84 1.64
C ARG A 22 -8.33 -4.86 2.45
N TYR A 23 -8.40 -3.62 1.98
CA TYR A 23 -9.00 -2.53 2.74
C TYR A 23 -10.40 -2.25 2.21
N PRO A 24 -11.44 -2.18 3.07
CA PRO A 24 -12.82 -1.96 2.61
C PRO A 24 -13.02 -0.54 2.08
N THR A 25 -12.34 0.45 2.68
CA THR A 25 -12.43 1.88 2.35
C THR A 25 -11.06 2.46 1.99
N VAL A 26 -11.06 3.63 1.34
CA VAL A 26 -9.83 4.37 1.04
C VAL A 26 -9.14 4.86 2.31
N ASP A 27 -9.90 5.28 3.33
CA ASP A 27 -9.33 5.75 4.60
C ASP A 27 -8.65 4.61 5.38
N ALA A 28 -9.22 3.40 5.36
CA ALA A 28 -8.55 2.24 5.91
C ALA A 28 -7.24 1.93 5.16
N ALA A 29 -7.23 2.09 3.83
CA ALA A 29 -6.04 1.92 3.01
C ALA A 29 -4.96 2.98 3.35
N ARG A 30 -5.34 4.23 3.58
CA ARG A 30 -4.44 5.31 4.04
C ARG A 30 -3.77 5.00 5.39
N LEU A 31 -4.53 4.44 6.34
CA LEU A 31 -3.97 3.99 7.61
C LEU A 31 -2.96 2.84 7.43
N GLY A 32 -3.26 1.89 6.55
CA GLY A 32 -2.33 0.82 6.15
C GLY A 32 -1.06 1.37 5.50
N THR A 33 -1.21 2.34 4.60
CA THR A 33 -0.11 3.07 3.96
C THR A 33 0.77 3.79 4.99
N ALA A 34 0.20 4.49 5.96
CA ALA A 34 0.97 5.15 7.02
C ALA A 34 1.76 4.14 7.87
N THR A 35 1.22 2.94 8.08
CA THR A 35 1.93 1.84 8.76
C THR A 35 3.10 1.33 7.92
N LEU A 36 2.89 1.15 6.61
CA LEU A 36 3.92 0.71 5.68
C LEU A 36 5.08 1.72 5.56
N LEU A 37 4.79 3.01 5.49
CA LEU A 37 5.80 4.07 5.37
C LEU A 37 6.68 4.25 6.63
N ARG A 38 6.40 3.53 7.73
CA ARG A 38 7.31 3.44 8.89
C ARG A 38 8.53 2.55 8.62
N ASP A 39 8.45 1.64 7.64
CA ASP A 39 9.60 0.85 7.21
C ASP A 39 10.45 1.70 6.24
N ASP A 40 11.66 2.07 6.65
CA ASP A 40 12.57 2.92 5.86
C ASP A 40 12.97 2.32 4.50
N ARG A 41 12.67 1.04 4.27
CA ARG A 41 12.89 0.39 2.98
C ARG A 41 11.76 0.67 2.00
N ILE A 42 10.60 1.17 2.42
CA ILE A 42 9.49 1.55 1.54
C ILE A 42 9.68 3.00 1.10
N LEU A 43 9.77 3.22 -0.20
CA LEU A 43 9.94 4.55 -0.79
C LEU A 43 8.60 5.26 -0.99
N ARG A 44 7.59 4.49 -1.40
CA ARG A 44 6.24 4.99 -1.70
C ARG A 44 5.24 3.84 -1.75
N VAL A 45 3.97 4.16 -1.54
CA VAL A 45 2.85 3.21 -1.59
C VAL A 45 1.78 3.74 -2.53
N MET A 46 1.36 2.91 -3.47
CA MET A 46 0.23 3.18 -4.34
C MET A 46 -1.02 2.51 -3.77
N ILE A 47 -2.10 3.28 -3.62
CA ILE A 47 -3.43 2.75 -3.32
C ILE A 47 -4.15 2.52 -4.65
N VAL A 48 -4.69 1.31 -4.83
CA VAL A 48 -5.50 0.98 -6.00
C VAL A 48 -6.79 0.27 -5.61
N ARG A 49 -7.83 0.41 -6.44
CA ARG A 49 -9.04 -0.40 -6.34
C ARG A 49 -8.71 -1.85 -6.70
N ASN A 50 -9.27 -2.78 -5.94
CA ASN A 50 -9.09 -4.21 -6.15
C ASN A 50 -10.09 -4.74 -7.21
N GLU A 51 -10.02 -4.16 -8.40
CA GLU A 51 -10.77 -4.57 -9.60
C GLU A 51 -9.78 -5.02 -10.70
N ILE A 52 -10.30 -5.54 -11.82
CA ILE A 52 -9.49 -6.02 -12.95
C ILE A 52 -9.89 -5.23 -14.21
N PRO A 53 -9.02 -4.37 -14.77
CA PRO A 53 -7.68 -4.03 -14.27
C PRO A 53 -7.74 -3.17 -12.99
N PRO A 54 -6.69 -3.18 -12.13
CA PRO A 54 -6.68 -2.34 -10.94
C PRO A 54 -6.72 -0.85 -11.29
N ALA A 55 -7.69 -0.10 -10.78
CA ALA A 55 -7.73 1.35 -10.96
C ALA A 55 -6.90 2.07 -9.90
N PHE A 56 -6.05 2.97 -10.37
CA PHE A 56 -5.28 3.87 -9.52
C PHE A 56 -6.21 4.78 -8.68
N VAL A 57 -5.82 5.04 -7.44
CA VAL A 57 -6.52 5.97 -6.54
C VAL A 57 -5.61 7.11 -6.13
N GLU A 58 -4.50 6.80 -5.46
CA GLU A 58 -3.56 7.81 -4.98
C GLU A 58 -2.16 7.21 -4.72
N TRP A 59 -1.17 8.11 -4.67
CA TRP A 59 0.18 7.82 -4.22
C TRP A 59 0.41 8.45 -2.86
N ALA A 60 1.13 7.74 -2.00
CA ALA A 60 1.70 8.28 -0.78
C ALA A 60 3.20 8.04 -0.77
N GLU A 61 3.92 9.10 -0.44
CA GLU A 61 5.38 9.11 -0.31
C GLU A 61 5.72 9.69 1.07
N ARG A 62 6.99 9.60 1.47
CA ARG A 62 7.48 10.19 2.71
C ARG A 62 8.11 11.55 2.46
#